data_AF-A0A7C1I818-F1
#
_entry.id   AF-A0A7C1I818-F1
#
_cell.length_a   1.000
_cell.length_b   1.000
_cell.length_c   1.000
_cell.angle_alpha   90.00
_cell.angle_beta   90.00
_cell.angle_gamma   90.00
#
_symmetry.space_group_name_H-M   'P 1'
#
loop_
_entity.id
_entity.type
_entity.pdbx_description
1 polymer ?
#
loop_
_entity_poly.entity_id
_entity_poly.type
_entity_poly.pdbx_seq_one_letter_code
_entity_poly.pdbx_strand_id
1 'polypeptide(L)'
;MKNPEYKKALLVLVSITLCCVDISIAQISGRAYEIPQKYLRPVVNTSFIDAYKPAHSRTWIVYSDQRNNIAYKRPYGNLIKGVMPMMEQFYVIEREGDYLRIIKDPELTPEGFFSSQAKDYGWV
;
A
#
# COMPACT_ATOMS: atom_id res chain seq x y z
N MET A 1 -32.99 36.48 31.36
CA MET A 1 -32.14 35.63 32.24
C MET A 1 -31.83 34.34 31.51
N LYS A 2 -30.54 34.03 31.34
CA LYS A 2 -30.09 32.94 30.47
C LYS A 2 -29.89 31.69 31.38
N ASN A 3 -30.90 30.79 31.40
CA ASN A 3 -31.00 29.54 32.18
C ASN A 3 -29.66 28.74 32.34
N PRO A 4 -29.09 28.61 33.54
CA PRO A 4 -27.79 27.96 33.75
C PRO A 4 -27.73 26.47 33.32
N GLU A 5 -28.88 25.81 33.16
CA GLU A 5 -28.98 24.42 32.72
C GLU A 5 -28.53 24.21 31.26
N TYR A 6 -28.77 25.18 30.36
CA TYR A 6 -28.30 25.03 28.96
C TYR A 6 -26.78 25.07 28.87
N LYS A 7 -26.07 25.75 29.79
CA LYS A 7 -24.60 25.80 29.78
C LYS A 7 -24.03 24.44 30.13
N LYS A 8 -24.63 23.74 31.09
CA LYS A 8 -24.23 22.38 31.50
C LYS A 8 -24.53 21.38 30.37
N ALA A 9 -25.72 21.45 29.77
CA ALA A 9 -26.09 20.59 28.65
C ALA A 9 -25.20 20.81 27.41
N LEU A 10 -24.89 22.08 27.10
CA LEU A 10 -23.98 22.44 26.01
C LEU A 10 -22.54 21.94 26.28
N LEU A 11 -22.06 22.03 27.52
CA LEU A 11 -20.74 21.51 27.91
C LEU A 11 -20.67 20.00 27.76
N VAL A 12 -21.70 19.26 28.17
CA VAL A 12 -21.76 17.80 28.02
C VAL A 12 -21.78 17.38 26.56
N LEU A 13 -22.54 18.08 25.69
CA LEU A 13 -22.57 17.82 24.25
C LEU A 13 -21.23 18.09 23.55
N VAL A 14 -20.50 19.13 23.96
CA VAL A 14 -19.16 19.42 23.45
C VAL A 14 -18.14 18.37 23.91
N SER A 15 -18.24 17.88 25.15
CA SER A 15 -17.36 16.83 25.66
C SER A 15 -17.56 15.48 24.96
N ILE A 16 -18.81 15.13 24.61
CA ILE A 16 -19.13 13.88 23.91
C ILE A 16 -18.63 13.91 22.45
N THR A 17 -18.70 15.07 21.79
CA THR A 17 -18.21 15.22 20.41
C THR A 17 -16.67 15.25 20.32
N LEU A 18 -15.98 15.72 21.36
CA LEU A 18 -14.51 15.72 21.41
C LEU A 18 -13.91 14.32 21.66
N CYS A 19 -14.69 13.39 22.22
CA CYS A 19 -14.20 12.05 22.61
C CYS A 19 -14.33 10.98 21.51
N CYS A 20 -14.82 11.33 20.31
CA CYS A 20 -15.14 10.36 19.26
C CYS A 20 -14.28 10.48 17.99
N VAL A 21 -13.17 11.21 18.03
CA VAL A 21 -12.32 11.44 16.83
C VAL A 21 -10.97 10.73 16.88
N ASP A 22 -10.92 9.52 17.45
CA ASP A 22 -9.76 8.64 17.25
C ASP A 22 -9.91 7.91 15.90
N ILE A 23 -9.65 8.62 14.80
CA ILE A 23 -9.47 8.00 13.49
C ILE A 23 -8.13 7.29 13.52
N SER A 24 -8.12 6.04 13.99
CA SER A 24 -6.97 5.14 13.81
C SER A 24 -6.81 4.86 12.32
N ILE A 25 -5.93 5.62 11.65
CA ILE A 25 -5.45 5.27 10.32
C ILE A 25 -4.65 3.99 10.52
N ALA A 26 -5.20 2.85 10.10
CA ALA A 26 -4.47 1.58 10.09
C ALA A 26 -3.20 1.77 9.25
N GLN A 27 -2.05 1.89 9.91
CA GLN A 27 -0.76 1.94 9.24
C GLN A 27 -0.45 0.54 8.70
N ILE A 28 -0.15 0.45 7.41
CA ILE A 28 0.38 -0.78 6.84
C ILE A 28 1.85 -0.88 7.21
N SER A 29 2.22 -2.04 7.75
CA SER A 29 3.60 -2.43 8.01
C SER A 29 3.86 -3.79 7.38
N GLY A 30 5.12 -4.05 7.02
CA GLY A 30 5.49 -5.29 6.35
C GLY A 30 6.66 -5.11 5.41
N ARG A 31 6.81 -6.08 4.52
CA ARG A 31 7.87 -6.17 3.53
C ARG A 31 7.26 -6.43 2.15
N ALA A 32 7.81 -5.80 1.13
CA ALA A 32 7.39 -6.02 -0.24
C ALA A 32 7.67 -7.47 -0.66
N TYR A 33 6.80 -7.99 -1.51
CA TYR A 33 6.94 -9.32 -2.10
C TYR A 33 8.17 -9.36 -3.02
N GLU A 34 8.88 -10.49 -3.02
CA GLU A 34 9.98 -10.70 -3.96
C GLU A 34 9.45 -11.10 -5.33
N ILE A 35 10.18 -10.72 -6.39
CA ILE A 35 9.81 -11.07 -7.76
C ILE A 35 9.81 -12.60 -7.94
N PRO A 36 8.73 -13.20 -8.48
CA PRO A 36 8.69 -14.62 -8.76
C PRO A 36 9.79 -15.05 -9.72
N GLN A 37 10.41 -16.21 -9.47
CA GLN A 37 11.52 -16.71 -10.30
C GLN A 37 11.19 -16.81 -11.79
N LYS A 38 9.95 -17.16 -12.14
CA LYS A 38 9.48 -17.23 -13.53
C LYS A 38 9.54 -15.90 -14.29
N TYR A 39 9.59 -14.77 -13.57
CA TYR A 39 9.69 -13.43 -14.16
C TYR A 39 11.11 -12.87 -14.08
N LEU A 40 12.05 -13.59 -13.44
CA LEU A 40 13.46 -13.23 -13.47
C LEU A 40 14.02 -13.44 -14.87
N ARG A 41 14.65 -12.40 -15.42
CA ARG A 41 15.43 -12.54 -16.63
C ARG A 41 16.76 -13.23 -16.28
N PRO A 42 17.24 -14.17 -17.11
CA PRO A 42 18.60 -14.69 -16.97
C PRO A 42 19.57 -13.51 -16.99
N VAL A 43 20.50 -13.49 -16.04
CA VAL A 43 21.59 -12.52 -16.08
C VAL A 43 22.48 -12.91 -17.26
N VAL A 44 22.48 -12.08 -18.32
CA VAL A 44 23.41 -12.24 -19.43
C VAL A 44 24.77 -11.81 -18.91
N ASN A 45 25.56 -12.79 -18.51
CA ASN A 45 26.84 -12.54 -17.88
C ASN A 45 27.95 -12.58 -18.92
N THR A 46 28.62 -11.45 -19.15
CA THR A 46 29.79 -11.36 -20.04
C THR A 46 31.11 -11.64 -19.31
N SER A 47 31.07 -11.85 -17.98
CA SER A 47 32.26 -12.00 -17.13
C SER A 47 32.12 -13.17 -16.16
N PHE A 48 33.05 -14.13 -16.18
CA PHE A 48 33.02 -15.34 -15.33
C PHE A 48 32.99 -15.08 -13.81
N ILE A 49 33.28 -13.86 -13.36
CA ILE A 49 33.40 -13.49 -11.94
C ILE A 49 32.04 -13.12 -11.31
N ASP A 50 31.05 -12.69 -12.10
CA ASP A 50 29.74 -12.22 -11.58
C ASP A 50 28.61 -13.27 -11.69
N ALA A 51 28.95 -14.52 -12.04
CA ALA A 51 27.99 -15.56 -12.44
C ALA A 51 27.07 -16.07 -11.32
N TYR A 52 27.32 -15.65 -10.07
CA TYR A 52 26.65 -16.20 -8.90
C TYR A 52 26.32 -15.12 -7.86
N LYS A 53 25.84 -13.94 -8.30
CA LYS A 53 24.98 -13.15 -7.41
C LYS A 53 23.58 -13.72 -7.54
N PRO A 54 23.05 -14.44 -6.54
CA PRO A 54 21.68 -14.90 -6.61
C PRO A 54 20.79 -13.66 -6.79
N ALA A 55 19.77 -13.76 -7.62
CA ALA A 55 18.71 -12.75 -7.71
C ALA A 55 17.83 -12.71 -6.43
N HIS A 56 18.37 -13.16 -5.29
CA HIS A 56 17.74 -13.06 -3.98
C HIS A 56 17.63 -11.58 -3.62
N SER A 57 16.42 -11.15 -3.24
CA SER A 57 16.07 -9.81 -2.75
C SER A 57 15.70 -8.71 -3.77
N ARG A 58 15.25 -9.02 -4.98
CA ARG A 58 14.60 -7.97 -5.80
C ARG A 58 13.13 -7.84 -5.41
N THR A 59 12.80 -6.74 -4.75
CA THR A 59 11.42 -6.28 -4.57
C THR A 59 10.67 -6.34 -5.89
N TRP A 60 9.47 -6.90 -5.87
CA TRP A 60 8.62 -6.98 -7.04
C TRP A 60 7.97 -5.63 -7.30
N ILE A 61 8.46 -4.98 -8.35
CA ILE A 61 7.95 -3.71 -8.86
C ILE A 61 7.06 -3.98 -10.07
N VAL A 62 5.90 -3.33 -10.10
CA VAL A 62 4.97 -3.33 -11.25
C VAL A 62 4.66 -1.90 -11.65
N TYR A 63 4.20 -1.73 -12.89
CA TYR A 63 3.80 -0.45 -13.43
C TYR A 63 2.38 -0.55 -13.95
N SER A 64 1.58 0.49 -13.72
CA SER A 64 0.27 0.59 -14.35
C SER A 64 0.42 0.73 -15.87
N ASP A 65 -0.24 -0.14 -16.64
CA ASP A 65 -0.20 -0.19 -18.09
C ASP A 65 -1.34 0.59 -18.76
N GLN A 66 -2.31 1.08 -17.98
CA GLN A 66 -3.52 1.76 -18.46
C GLN A 66 -3.76 3.09 -17.74
N ARG A 67 -4.45 4.01 -18.43
CA ARG A 67 -4.75 5.36 -17.89
C ARG A 67 -5.72 5.35 -16.71
N ASN A 68 -6.65 4.40 -16.69
CA ASN A 68 -7.68 4.27 -15.66
C ASN A 68 -7.64 2.86 -15.06
N ASN A 69 -6.46 2.40 -14.65
CA ASN A 69 -6.34 1.04 -14.11
C ASN A 69 -7.01 0.97 -12.73
N ILE A 70 -8.04 0.12 -12.58
CA ILE A 70 -8.91 0.08 -11.41
C ILE A 70 -8.28 -0.81 -10.34
N ALA A 71 -8.17 -0.30 -9.12
CA ALA A 71 -7.80 -1.09 -7.95
C ALA A 71 -9.03 -1.34 -7.07
N TYR A 72 -9.14 -2.55 -6.54
CA TYR A 72 -10.27 -3.04 -5.74
C TYR A 72 -9.91 -3.16 -4.27
N LYS A 73 -10.92 -3.17 -3.39
CA LYS A 73 -10.71 -3.34 -1.94
C LYS A 73 -10.33 -4.77 -1.54
N ARG A 74 -10.68 -5.76 -2.38
CA ARG A 74 -10.44 -7.20 -2.15
C ARG A 74 -10.16 -7.87 -3.49
N PRO A 75 -9.38 -8.96 -3.51
CA PRO A 75 -9.24 -9.78 -4.72
C PRO A 75 -10.59 -10.41 -5.06
N TYR A 76 -10.88 -10.57 -6.34
CA TYR A 76 -12.18 -11.05 -6.86
C TYR A 76 -13.41 -10.22 -6.48
N GLY A 77 -13.23 -9.08 -5.80
CA GLY A 77 -14.30 -8.17 -5.41
C GLY A 77 -14.64 -7.19 -6.53
N ASN A 78 -15.80 -6.55 -6.40
CA ASN A 78 -16.26 -5.50 -7.32
C ASN A 78 -16.21 -4.09 -6.71
N LEU A 79 -15.83 -3.97 -5.43
CA LEU A 79 -15.79 -2.69 -4.74
C LEU A 79 -14.48 -1.96 -5.04
N ILE A 80 -14.60 -0.88 -5.80
CA ILE A 80 -13.47 -0.02 -6.20
C ILE A 80 -12.86 0.64 -4.97
N LYS A 81 -11.54 0.59 -4.87
CA LYS A 81 -10.73 1.33 -3.89
C LYS A 81 -10.18 2.62 -4.49
N GLY A 82 -9.79 2.58 -5.76
CA GLY A 82 -9.26 3.74 -6.46
C GLY A 82 -8.92 3.45 -7.92
N VAL A 83 -8.40 4.48 -8.58
CA VAL A 83 -7.92 4.41 -9.96
C VAL A 83 -6.47 4.84 -9.98
N MET A 84 -5.64 4.09 -10.69
CA MET A 84 -4.22 4.36 -10.85
C MET A 84 -3.95 5.05 -12.19
N PRO A 85 -3.10 6.09 -12.21
CA PRO A 85 -2.62 6.67 -13.46
C PRO A 85 -1.71 5.71 -14.23
N MET A 86 -1.57 5.95 -15.53
CA MET A 86 -0.68 5.19 -16.41
C MET A 86 0.80 5.39 -16.02
N MET A 87 1.61 4.35 -16.20
CA MET A 87 3.07 4.32 -15.98
C MET A 87 3.52 4.63 -14.55
N GLU A 88 2.61 4.67 -13.58
CA GLU A 88 3.00 4.77 -12.19
C GLU A 88 3.60 3.46 -11.69
N GLN A 89 4.68 3.58 -10.92
CA GLN A 89 5.36 2.48 -10.25
C GLN A 89 4.65 2.12 -8.94
N PHE A 90 4.53 0.82 -8.67
CA PHE A 90 4.02 0.27 -7.43
C PHE A 90 4.86 -0.91 -6.93
N TYR A 91 4.85 -1.14 -5.63
CA TYR A 91 5.44 -2.32 -5.00
C TYR A 91 4.35 -3.35 -4.70
N VAL A 92 4.59 -4.61 -5.05
CA VAL A 92 3.70 -5.72 -4.70
C VAL A 92 3.93 -6.10 -3.24
N ILE A 93 2.87 -6.28 -2.48
CA ILE A 93 2.92 -6.65 -1.06
C ILE A 93 2.21 -7.98 -0.77
N GLU A 94 1.35 -8.42 -1.68
CA GLU A 94 0.56 -9.63 -1.52
C GLU A 94 0.15 -10.16 -2.91
N ARG A 95 -0.11 -11.47 -3.01
CA ARG A 95 -0.64 -12.11 -4.21
C ARG A 95 -1.68 -13.14 -3.84
N GLU A 96 -2.82 -13.11 -4.52
CA GLU A 96 -3.88 -14.09 -4.38
C GLU A 96 -4.38 -14.53 -5.76
N GLY A 97 -3.98 -15.73 -6.19
CA GLY A 97 -4.20 -16.20 -7.56
C GLY A 97 -3.49 -15.30 -8.58
N ASP A 98 -4.29 -14.64 -9.42
CA ASP A 98 -3.81 -13.69 -10.43
C ASP A 98 -3.87 -12.23 -9.98
N TYR A 99 -4.41 -11.95 -8.79
CA TYR A 99 -4.49 -10.61 -8.24
C TYR A 99 -3.23 -10.25 -7.45
N LEU A 100 -2.83 -8.98 -7.55
CA LEU A 100 -1.72 -8.41 -6.81
C LEU A 100 -2.23 -7.30 -5.90
N ARG A 101 -1.84 -7.32 -4.63
CA ARG A 101 -2.03 -6.16 -3.75
C ARG A 101 -0.79 -5.27 -3.81
N ILE A 102 -1.01 -3.98 -3.96
CA ILE A 102 0.06 -3.03 -4.26
C ILE A 102 0.04 -1.80 -3.34
N ILE A 103 1.23 -1.21 -3.16
CA ILE A 103 1.43 0.04 -2.41
C ILE A 103 2.27 1.04 -3.20
N LYS A 104 2.22 2.31 -2.79
CA LYS A 104 3.27 3.30 -3.05
C LYS A 104 3.94 3.68 -1.75
N ASP A 105 5.26 3.74 -1.76
CA ASP A 105 6.06 4.11 -0.61
C ASP A 105 7.28 4.93 -1.08
N PRO A 106 7.40 6.21 -0.66
CA PRO A 106 8.55 7.04 -1.03
C PRO A 106 9.84 6.63 -0.31
N GLU A 107 9.75 5.89 0.79
CA GLU A 107 10.86 5.60 1.70
C GLU A 107 11.04 4.09 1.93
N LEU A 108 10.71 3.27 0.92
CA LEU A 108 10.92 1.83 0.97
C LEU A 108 12.41 1.52 1.17
N THR A 109 12.73 0.68 2.17
CA THR A 109 14.12 0.32 2.43
C THR A 109 14.68 -0.58 1.31
N PRO A 110 16.02 -0.66 1.13
CA PRO A 110 16.63 -1.58 0.17
C PRO A 110 16.27 -3.05 0.39
N GLU A 111 16.00 -3.44 1.64
CA GLU A 111 15.55 -4.78 2.01
C GLU A 111 14.07 -4.99 1.71
N GLY A 112 13.32 -3.93 1.37
CA GLY A 112 11.92 -3.94 0.99
C GLY A 112 10.94 -3.66 2.13
N PHE A 113 11.39 -3.12 3.27
CA PHE A 113 10.48 -2.79 4.38
C PHE A 113 9.72 -1.50 4.11
N PHE A 114 8.44 -1.47 4.51
CA PHE A 114 7.57 -0.30 4.35
C PHE A 114 7.90 0.78 5.38
N SER A 115 7.84 2.03 4.95
CA SER A 115 7.85 3.19 5.81
C SER A 115 6.46 3.46 6.39
N SER A 116 6.39 4.39 7.36
CA SER A 116 5.12 4.90 7.88
C SER A 116 4.30 5.68 6.85
N GLN A 117 4.91 6.10 5.73
CA GLN A 117 4.29 6.84 4.63
C GLN A 117 3.72 5.92 3.54
N ALA A 118 3.86 4.61 3.69
CA ALA A 118 3.34 3.64 2.73
C ALA A 118 1.81 3.76 2.58
N LYS A 119 1.35 3.85 1.33
CA LYS A 119 -0.06 3.95 0.99
C LYS A 119 -0.54 2.70 0.27
N ASP A 120 -1.57 2.07 0.82
CA ASP A 120 -2.28 0.94 0.21
C ASP A 120 -3.13 1.38 -0.99
N TYR A 121 -2.81 0.87 -2.17
CA TYR A 121 -3.58 1.14 -3.39
C TYR A 121 -4.67 0.10 -3.68
N GLY A 122 -4.61 -1.07 -3.05
CA GLY A 122 -5.59 -2.14 -3.21
C GLY A 122 -5.11 -3.28 -4.09
N TRP A 123 -6.07 -4.01 -4.62
CA TRP A 123 -5.89 -5.22 -5.42
C TRP A 123 -6.11 -4.92 -6.90
N VAL A 124 -5.22 -5.42 -7.75
CA VAL A 124 -5.26 -5.30 -9.22
C VAL A 124 -5.19 -6.66 -9.87
#